data_AF-A0A964ZJ25-F1
#
_entry.id   AF-A0A964ZJ25-F1
#
_cell.length_a   1.000
_cell.length_b   1.000
_cell.length_c   1.000
_cell.angle_alpha   90.00
_cell.angle_beta   90.00
_cell.angle_gamma   90.00
#
_symmetry.space_group_name_H-M   'P 1'
#
loop_
_entity.id
_entity.type
_entity.pdbx_description
1 polymer ?
#
loop_
_entity_poly.entity_id
_entity_poly.type
_entity_poly.pdbx_seq_one_letter_code
_entity_poly.pdbx_strand_id
1 'polypeptide(L)'
;MEQKFEGSPSAEIRLDGRRVTRGLVSNDWGLLLRWEVRRDGKVIATPPARAEISYEHPEATPGSYEIVLQMWKYIDYRKKPDGEFVNSKFIEISNKVTYKV
;
A
#
# COMPACT_ATOMS: atom_id res chain seq x y z
N MET A 1 -14.87 15.48 13.06
CA MET A 1 -13.95 16.33 12.28
C MET A 1 -13.64 15.56 11.00
N GLU A 2 -14.18 16.00 9.87
CA GLU A 2 -13.91 15.39 8.57
C GLU A 2 -12.61 16.01 8.03
N GLN A 3 -11.59 15.18 7.79
CA GLN A 3 -10.35 15.66 7.20
C GLN A 3 -10.59 15.87 5.70
N LYS A 4 -10.58 17.13 5.25
CA LYS A 4 -10.65 17.44 3.82
C LYS A 4 -9.27 17.21 3.20
N PHE A 5 -9.21 16.27 2.28
CA PHE A 5 -8.01 16.02 1.50
C PHE A 5 -8.12 16.71 0.13
N GLU A 6 -7.05 17.35 -0.32
CA GLU A 6 -6.97 17.87 -1.68
C GLU A 6 -6.55 16.76 -2.64
N GLY A 7 -7.45 16.37 -3.55
CA GLY A 7 -7.18 15.37 -4.58
C GLY A 7 -7.06 13.92 -4.08
N SER A 8 -7.13 12.98 -5.02
CA SER A 8 -6.89 11.56 -4.75
C SER A 8 -5.38 11.27 -4.83
N PRO A 9 -4.79 10.59 -3.83
CA PRO A 9 -3.38 10.25 -3.82
C PRO A 9 -3.08 9.25 -4.93
N SER A 10 -1.95 9.44 -5.59
CA SER A 10 -1.52 8.54 -6.65
C SER A 10 0.00 8.48 -6.77
N ALA A 11 0.52 7.33 -7.19
CA ALA A 11 1.92 7.12 -7.50
C ALA A 11 2.08 6.03 -8.56
N GLU A 12 3.08 6.16 -9.43
CA GLU A 12 3.52 5.06 -10.28
C GLU A 12 4.54 4.20 -9.52
N ILE A 13 4.46 2.88 -9.69
CA ILE A 13 5.43 1.93 -9.14
C ILE A 13 6.04 1.09 -10.26
N ARG A 14 7.31 0.73 -10.08
CA ARG A 14 8.09 -0.08 -11.04
C ARG A 14 8.68 -1.29 -10.35
N LEU A 15 8.80 -2.37 -11.11
CA LEU A 15 9.35 -3.63 -10.65
C LEU A 15 10.63 -3.94 -11.42
N ASP A 16 11.67 -4.34 -10.68
CA ASP A 16 12.92 -4.86 -11.20
C ASP A 16 13.23 -6.18 -10.46
N GLY A 17 13.06 -7.31 -11.14
CA GLY A 17 13.05 -8.62 -10.52
C GLY A 17 12.00 -8.71 -9.39
N ARG A 18 12.48 -8.84 -8.14
CA ARG A 18 11.64 -8.88 -6.92
C ARG A 18 11.63 -7.58 -6.13
N ARG A 19 12.31 -6.54 -6.64
CA ARG A 19 12.38 -5.22 -6.02
C ARG A 19 11.34 -4.28 -6.63
N VAL A 20 10.45 -3.77 -5.79
CA VAL A 20 9.50 -2.70 -6.15
C VAL A 20 10.07 -1.36 -5.73
N THR A 21 9.87 -0.33 -6.55
CA THR A 21 10.24 1.07 -6.25
C THR A 21 9.08 1.98 -6.60
N ARG A 22 8.72 2.93 -5.71
CA ARG A 22 7.67 3.93 -5.98
C ARG A 22 8.26 5.22 -6.50
N GLY A 23 7.48 5.93 -7.32
CA GLY A 23 7.70 7.33 -7.61
C GLY A 23 7.27 8.25 -6.46
N LEU A 24 7.21 9.54 -6.77
CA LEU A 24 6.61 10.55 -5.90
C LEU A 24 5.12 10.25 -5.71
N VAL A 25 4.62 10.53 -4.50
CA VAL A 25 3.19 10.42 -4.20
C VAL A 25 2.57 11.79 -4.43
N SER A 26 1.73 11.89 -5.44
CA SER A 26 0.90 13.07 -5.70
C SER A 26 -0.26 13.13 -4.70
N ASN A 27 -0.71 14.34 -4.34
CA ASN A 27 -1.80 14.56 -3.36
C ASN A 27 -1.57 13.78 -2.05
N ASP A 28 -0.34 13.83 -1.55
CA ASP A 28 0.06 13.07 -0.37
C ASP A 28 -0.59 13.63 0.91
N TRP A 29 -1.41 12.80 1.56
CA TRP A 29 -2.12 13.18 2.79
C TRP A 29 -1.25 13.15 4.05
N GLY A 30 0.01 12.73 3.95
CA GLY A 30 0.92 12.59 5.10
C GLY A 30 0.56 11.44 6.05
N LEU A 31 -0.40 10.59 5.68
CA LEU A 31 -0.86 9.46 6.48
C LEU A 31 0.01 8.21 6.24
N LEU A 32 -0.34 7.09 6.88
CA LEU A 32 0.40 5.84 6.73
C LEU A 32 0.48 5.43 5.25
N LEU A 33 1.69 5.09 4.81
CA LEU A 33 1.98 4.60 3.47
C LEU A 33 2.69 3.26 3.58
N ARG A 34 2.19 2.26 2.87
CA ARG A 34 2.72 0.90 2.91
C ARG A 34 2.64 0.23 1.54
N TRP A 35 3.47 -0.77 1.35
CA TRP A 35 3.27 -1.76 0.30
C TRP A 35 2.20 -2.75 0.75
N GLU A 36 1.43 -3.29 -0.18
CA GLU A 36 0.70 -4.53 0.05
C GLU A 36 1.19 -5.56 -0.96
N VAL A 37 1.73 -6.66 -0.44
CA VAL A 37 2.25 -7.78 -1.22
C VAL A 37 1.29 -8.93 -1.07
N ARG A 38 0.76 -9.42 -2.19
CA ARG A 38 -0.11 -10.59 -2.26
C ARG A 38 0.62 -11.72 -2.97
N ARG A 39 0.43 -12.95 -2.50
CA ARG A 39 0.76 -14.18 -3.23
C ARG A 39 -0.52 -14.97 -3.43
N ASP A 40 -0.82 -15.31 -4.68
CA ASP A 40 -2.02 -16.05 -5.08
C ASP A 40 -3.30 -15.45 -4.48
N GLY A 41 -3.38 -14.11 -4.49
CA GLY A 41 -4.51 -13.34 -3.96
C GLY A 41 -4.52 -13.13 -2.44
N LYS A 42 -3.62 -13.78 -1.67
CA LYS A 42 -3.53 -13.62 -0.22
C LYS A 42 -2.45 -12.61 0.16
N VAL A 43 -2.79 -11.64 1.03
CA VAL A 43 -1.81 -10.71 1.61
C VAL A 43 -0.80 -11.48 2.46
N ILE A 44 0.49 -11.32 2.15
CA ILE A 44 1.60 -11.97 2.86
C ILE A 44 2.54 -10.98 3.54
N ALA A 45 2.58 -9.72 3.10
CA ALA A 45 3.43 -8.69 3.69
C ALA A 45 2.86 -7.29 3.47
N THR A 46 3.07 -6.42 4.46
CA THR A 46 2.65 -5.01 4.43
C THR A 46 3.76 -4.04 4.89
N PRO A 47 4.96 -4.09 4.27
CA PRO A 47 6.09 -3.30 4.74
C PRO A 47 5.85 -1.78 4.60
N PRO A 48 6.40 -0.97 5.52
CA PRO A 48 6.25 0.48 5.47
C PRO A 48 6.92 1.04 4.21
N ALA A 49 6.27 2.01 3.57
CA ALA A 49 6.76 2.65 2.34
C ALA A 49 7.09 4.14 2.53
N ARG A 50 6.93 4.67 3.76
CA ARG A 50 7.31 6.05 4.11
C ARG A 50 8.83 6.22 4.19
N ALA A 51 9.47 5.39 5.02
CA ALA A 51 10.90 5.47 5.27
C ALA A 51 11.72 5.07 4.03
N GLU A 52 11.30 4.01 3.36
CA GLU A 52 12.02 3.44 2.21
C GLU A 52 11.18 3.51 0.93
N ILE A 53 11.76 4.06 -0.13
CA ILE A 53 11.12 4.24 -1.44
C ILE A 53 11.08 2.92 -2.23
N SER A 54 11.89 1.95 -1.84
CA SER A 54 11.94 0.63 -2.46
C SER A 54 11.82 -0.49 -1.43
N TYR A 55 11.26 -1.61 -1.86
CA TYR A 55 11.16 -2.84 -1.07
C TYR A 55 11.54 -4.03 -1.93
N GLU A 56 12.42 -4.88 -1.43
CA GLU A 56 12.77 -6.15 -2.06
C GLU A 56 12.08 -7.28 -1.31
N HIS A 57 11.27 -8.07 -2.02
CA HIS A 57 10.57 -9.19 -1.40
C HIS A 57 11.54 -10.34 -1.13
N PRO A 58 11.76 -10.73 0.15
CA PRO A 58 12.81 -11.69 0.49
C PRO A 58 12.41 -13.15 0.22
N GLU A 59 11.11 -13.46 0.16
CA GLU A 59 10.62 -14.83 -0.02
C GLU A 59 10.66 -15.24 -1.51
N ALA A 60 10.93 -16.52 -1.76
CA ALA A 60 11.02 -17.13 -3.10
C ALA A 60 10.08 -18.33 -3.25
N THR A 61 9.04 -18.41 -2.43
CA THR A 61 8.03 -19.46 -2.54
C THR A 61 7.33 -19.35 -3.89
N PRO A 62 7.16 -20.44 -4.64
CA PRO A 62 6.50 -20.38 -5.94
C PRO A 62 5.09 -19.81 -5.85
N GLY A 63 4.69 -19.02 -6.85
CA GLY A 63 3.36 -18.42 -6.90
C GLY A 63 3.29 -17.14 -7.72
N SER A 64 2.07 -16.61 -7.88
CA SER A 64 1.85 -15.32 -8.53
C SER A 64 1.84 -14.22 -7.48
N TYR A 65 2.78 -13.29 -7.60
CA TYR A 65 2.90 -12.15 -6.72
C TYR A 65 2.28 -10.90 -7.33
N GLU A 66 1.60 -10.13 -6.50
CA GLU A 66 1.07 -8.81 -6.84
C GLU A 66 1.53 -7.80 -5.79
N ILE A 67 1.98 -6.63 -6.23
CA ILE A 67 2.34 -5.53 -5.33
C ILE A 67 1.61 -4.26 -5.74
N VAL A 68 1.07 -3.56 -4.73
CA VAL A 68 0.48 -2.22 -4.84
C VAL A 68 1.01 -1.32 -3.73
N LEU A 69 0.97 -0.01 -3.96
CA LEU A 69 1.18 0.99 -2.92
C LEU A 69 -0.18 1.37 -2.32
N GLN A 70 -0.25 1.46 -0.99
CA GLN A 70 -1.44 1.84 -0.26
C GLN A 70 -1.21 3.04 0.65
N MET A 71 -2.21 3.91 0.72
CA MET A 71 -2.27 5.00 1.69
C MET A 71 -3.47 4.82 2.62
N TRP A 72 -3.30 5.16 3.90
CA TRP A 72 -4.40 5.21 4.84
C TRP A 72 -5.33 6.38 4.52
N LYS A 73 -6.61 6.08 4.34
CA LYS A 73 -7.69 7.05 4.25
C LYS A 73 -8.38 7.13 5.60
N TYR A 74 -8.15 8.23 6.31
CA TYR A 74 -8.93 8.54 7.50
C TYR A 74 -10.29 9.11 7.09
N ILE A 75 -11.38 8.54 7.61
CA ILE A 75 -12.75 9.03 7.38
C ILE A 75 -13.33 9.56 8.69
N ASP A 76 -13.33 8.73 9.73
CA ASP A 76 -13.78 9.10 11.07
C ASP A 76 -13.13 8.24 12.16
N TYR A 77 -13.40 8.61 13.41
CA TYR A 77 -12.91 7.92 14.61
C TYR A 77 -13.82 6.77 15.06
N ARG A 78 -14.84 6.39 14.29
CA ARG A 78 -15.74 5.32 14.72
C ARG A 78 -14.95 4.02 14.73
N LYS A 79 -14.95 3.34 15.89
CA LYS A 79 -14.22 2.10 16.11
C LYS A 79 -15.17 0.95 16.42
N LYS A 80 -14.76 -0.25 16.00
CA LYS A 80 -15.32 -1.52 16.45
C LYS A 80 -14.93 -1.77 17.92
N PRO A 81 -15.55 -2.75 18.60
CA PRO A 81 -15.17 -3.14 19.96
C PRO A 81 -13.69 -3.57 20.11
N ASP A 82 -13.08 -4.08 19.04
CA ASP A 82 -11.66 -4.48 18.99
C ASP A 82 -10.69 -3.28 18.80
N GLY A 83 -11.20 -2.06 18.65
CA GLY A 83 -10.41 -0.85 18.46
C GLY A 83 -10.03 -0.54 17.01
N GLU A 84 -10.36 -1.40 16.05
CA GLU A 84 -10.20 -1.10 14.62
C GLU A 84 -11.17 -0.01 14.17
N PHE A 85 -10.73 0.82 13.21
CA PHE A 85 -11.62 1.79 12.59
C PHE A 85 -12.69 1.11 11.74
N VAL A 86 -13.91 1.63 11.79
CA VAL A 86 -15.04 1.12 11.00
C VAL A 86 -14.94 1.58 9.55
N ASN A 87 -14.72 2.89 9.34
CA ASN A 87 -14.77 3.50 8.01
C ASN A 87 -13.39 3.81 7.44
N SER A 88 -12.41 4.10 8.30
CA SER A 88 -11.04 4.40 7.86
C SER A 88 -10.32 3.13 7.41
N LYS A 89 -9.62 3.19 6.28
CA LYS A 89 -9.02 2.02 5.64
C LYS A 89 -7.83 2.38 4.76
N PHE A 90 -7.01 1.38 4.42
CA PHE A 90 -6.05 1.52 3.34
C PHE A 90 -6.76 1.51 1.98
N ILE A 91 -6.34 2.40 1.08
CA ILE A 91 -6.75 2.43 -0.32
C ILE A 91 -5.52 2.21 -1.20
N GLU A 92 -5.70 1.54 -2.33
CA GLU A 92 -4.66 1.43 -3.35
C GLU A 92 -4.49 2.77 -4.06
N ILE A 93 -3.24 3.19 -4.25
CA ILE A 93 -2.90 4.49 -4.85
C ILE A 93 -1.94 4.36 -6.04
N SER A 94 -1.71 3.16 -6.55
CA SER A 94 -0.78 2.94 -7.66
C SER A 94 -1.31 2.01 -8.73
N ASN A 95 -0.59 1.95 -9.85
CA ASN A 95 -0.66 0.78 -10.72
C ASN A 95 -0.28 -0.48 -9.94
N LYS A 96 -0.77 -1.63 -10.38
CA LYS A 96 -0.39 -2.93 -9.87
C LYS A 96 0.78 -3.47 -10.67
N VAL A 97 1.77 -4.04 -9.99
CA VAL A 97 2.86 -4.81 -10.63
C VAL A 97 2.75 -6.26 -10.22
N THR A 98 3.16 -7.16 -11.12
CA THR A 98 3.08 -8.59 -10.90
C THR A 98 4.37 -9.28 -11.33
N TYR A 99 4.70 -10.36 -10.65
CA TYR A 99 5.77 -11.28 -11.05
C TYR A 99 5.43 -12.69 -10.61
N LYS A 100 6.16 -13.66 -11.16
CA LYS A 100 6.06 -15.06 -10.79
C LYS A 100 7.40 -15.52 -10.26
N VAL A 101 7.34 -16.37 -9.24
CA VAL A 101 8.47 -17.18 -8.77
C VAL A 101 8.10 -18.63 -9.01
#